data_AF-A0A847B5X8-F1
#
_entry.id   AF-A0A847B5X8-F1
#
_cell.length_a   1.000
_cell.length_b   1.000
_cell.length_c   1.000
_cell.angle_alpha   90.00
_cell.angle_beta   90.00
_cell.angle_gamma   90.00
#
_symmetry.space_group_name_H-M   'P 1'
#
loop_
_entity.id
_entity.type
_entity.pdbx_description
1 polymer ?
#
loop_
_entity_poly.entity_id
_entity_poly.type
_entity_poly.pdbx_seq_one_letter_code
_entity_poly.pdbx_strand_id
1 'polypeptide(L)'
;MSNLLSKTSIEILTNLKLKQILEVEYLFNVYQNANEIIKFLGEENDQIKVQEVNQLELLFYAIGEYHYSVSYLNKEEHLRFIKNEHFANSMASVVADKCLSLSIFNHVERKLANRFSPPASSLNIYINFMLNIVKGYQRNDPQSTLISDLLMKSLTIARSIIEQLLAGYETEAFSSWRTLHECECTLILLD
;
A
#
# COMPACT_ATOMS: atom_id res chain seq x y z
N MET A 1 -22.84 2.65 14.83
CA MET A 1 -21.61 2.20 14.15
C MET A 1 -20.36 3.01 14.54
N SER A 2 -20.47 4.27 15.00
CA SER A 2 -19.31 5.09 15.41
C SER A 2 -18.54 4.55 16.64
N ASN A 3 -19.21 3.91 17.60
CA ASN A 3 -18.58 3.41 18.84
C ASN A 3 -17.80 2.09 18.69
N LEU A 4 -17.93 1.36 17.58
CA LEU A 4 -17.13 0.15 17.36
C LEU A 4 -15.73 0.51 16.84
N LEU A 5 -15.64 1.47 15.93
CA LEU A 5 -14.35 1.92 15.37
C LEU A 5 -13.46 2.58 16.42
N SER A 6 -14.02 3.35 17.36
CA SER A 6 -13.22 3.99 18.42
C SER A 6 -12.54 2.97 19.34
N LYS A 7 -13.25 1.93 19.78
CA LYS A 7 -12.67 0.83 20.57
C LYS A 7 -11.65 0.02 19.76
N THR A 8 -11.99 -0.36 18.53
CA THR A 8 -11.09 -1.14 17.67
C THR A 8 -9.82 -0.38 17.33
N SER A 9 -9.88 0.93 17.05
CA SER A 9 -8.69 1.75 16.78
C SER A 9 -7.78 1.87 18.00
N ILE A 10 -8.34 2.03 19.20
CA ILE A 10 -7.57 2.05 20.46
C ILE A 10 -6.94 0.68 20.73
N GLU A 11 -7.67 -0.41 20.50
CA GLU A 11 -7.16 -1.78 20.63
C GLU A 11 -6.03 -2.06 19.62
N ILE A 12 -6.15 -1.61 18.37
CA ILE A 12 -5.09 -1.70 17.35
C ILE A 12 -3.85 -0.93 17.82
N LEU A 13 -4.01 0.33 18.25
CA LEU A 13 -2.89 1.14 18.74
C LEU A 13 -2.18 0.51 19.94
N THR A 14 -2.95 -0.04 20.89
CA THR A 14 -2.41 -0.71 22.08
C THR A 14 -1.62 -1.98 21.70
N ASN A 15 -2.06 -2.72 20.68
CA ASN A 15 -1.41 -3.94 20.21
C ASN A 15 -0.15 -3.70 19.35
N LEU A 16 0.03 -2.49 18.79
CA LEU A 16 1.15 -2.15 17.92
C LEU A 16 2.48 -1.90 18.66
N LYS A 17 2.57 -2.26 19.95
CA LYS A 17 3.74 -2.03 20.82
C LYS A 17 4.09 -0.54 20.97
N LEU A 18 3.13 0.37 20.80
CA LEU A 18 3.26 1.76 21.26
C LEU A 18 3.37 1.71 22.78
N LYS A 19 4.57 2.02 23.30
CA LYS A 19 4.98 1.61 24.65
C LYS A 19 4.34 2.45 25.76
N GLN A 20 3.68 3.55 25.43
CA GLN A 20 3.17 4.51 26.42
C GLN A 20 1.72 4.95 26.15
N ILE A 21 0.94 5.03 27.23
CA ILE A 21 -0.48 5.46 27.21
C ILE A 21 -0.64 6.86 26.60
N LEU A 22 0.28 7.77 26.92
CA LEU A 22 0.31 9.14 26.38
C LEU A 22 0.43 9.18 24.85
N GLU A 23 1.13 8.23 24.24
CA GLU A 23 1.29 8.15 22.78
C GLU A 23 0.00 7.67 22.11
N VAL A 24 -0.72 6.75 22.77
CA VAL A 24 -2.01 6.23 22.29
C VAL A 24 -3.06 7.35 22.30
N GLU A 25 -3.13 8.13 23.37
CA GLU A 25 -4.05 9.28 23.47
C GLU A 25 -3.70 10.35 22.42
N TYR A 26 -2.42 10.67 22.27
CA TYR A 26 -1.96 11.63 21.26
C TYR A 26 -2.34 11.19 19.85
N LEU A 27 -2.03 9.94 19.47
CA LEU A 27 -2.36 9.39 18.16
C LEU A 27 -3.86 9.32 17.92
N PHE A 28 -4.64 9.00 18.95
CA PHE A 28 -6.09 9.00 18.85
C PHE A 28 -6.64 10.41 18.62
N ASN A 29 -6.09 11.43 19.29
CA ASN A 29 -6.46 12.83 19.07
C ASN A 29 -6.15 13.28 17.64
N VAL A 30 -4.95 13.01 17.14
CA VAL A 30 -4.56 13.29 15.74
C VAL A 30 -5.52 12.60 14.77
N TYR A 31 -5.85 11.32 15.00
CA TYR A 31 -6.78 10.57 14.16
C TYR A 31 -8.19 11.18 14.16
N GLN A 32 -8.72 11.59 15.32
CA GLN A 32 -10.03 12.24 15.40
C GLN A 32 -10.04 13.57 14.66
N ASN A 33 -9.03 14.43 14.91
CA ASN A 33 -8.94 15.74 14.27
C ASN A 33 -8.80 15.60 12.74
N ALA A 34 -7.99 14.64 12.27
CA ALA A 34 -7.86 14.37 10.84
C ALA A 34 -9.19 13.90 10.22
N ASN A 35 -9.93 13.04 10.93
CA ASN A 35 -11.24 12.57 10.49
C ASN A 35 -12.28 13.70 10.47
N GLU A 36 -12.22 14.65 11.40
CA GLU A 36 -13.06 15.85 11.40
C GLU A 36 -12.75 16.77 10.22
N ILE A 37 -11.46 17.00 9.93
CA ILE A 37 -11.03 17.78 8.75
C ILE A 37 -11.58 17.15 7.47
N ILE A 38 -11.43 15.82 7.32
CA ILE A 38 -11.95 15.09 6.15
C ILE A 38 -13.48 15.19 6.06
N LYS A 39 -14.19 15.08 7.19
CA LYS A 39 -15.66 15.23 7.23
C LYS A 39 -16.09 16.60 6.76
N PHE A 40 -15.47 17.64 7.32
CA PHE A 40 -15.75 19.03 6.97
C PHE A 40 -15.54 19.27 5.46
N LEU A 41 -14.40 18.84 4.92
CA LEU A 41 -14.11 18.96 3.49
C LEU A 41 -15.08 18.16 2.61
N GLY A 42 -15.57 17.01 3.10
CA GLY A 42 -16.58 16.22 2.39
C GLY A 42 -17.99 16.77 2.43
N GLU A 43 -18.33 17.61 3.41
CA GLU A 43 -19.58 18.37 3.41
C GLU A 43 -19.53 19.55 2.42
N GLU A 44 -18.35 20.13 2.22
CA GLU A 44 -18.16 21.26 1.29
C GLU A 44 -17.90 20.83 -0.17
N ASN A 45 -17.53 19.58 -0.41
CA ASN A 45 -17.14 19.10 -1.74
C ASN A 45 -17.76 17.73 -2.07
N ASP A 46 -18.68 17.71 -3.03
CA ASP A 46 -19.37 16.50 -3.52
C ASP A 46 -18.42 15.40 -4.05
N GLN A 47 -17.19 15.76 -4.43
CA GLN A 47 -16.16 14.81 -4.86
C GLN A 47 -15.53 14.04 -3.69
N ILE A 48 -15.63 14.57 -2.47
CA ILE A 48 -15.09 13.97 -1.25
C ILE A 48 -16.23 13.28 -0.52
N LYS A 49 -16.57 12.05 -0.93
CA LYS A 49 -17.47 11.23 -0.13
C LYS A 49 -16.70 10.67 1.07
N VAL A 50 -16.87 11.29 2.24
CA VAL A 50 -16.27 10.89 3.52
C VAL A 50 -16.40 9.37 3.80
N GLN A 51 -17.51 8.76 3.36
CA GLN A 51 -17.76 7.32 3.52
C GLN A 51 -16.77 6.43 2.75
N GLU A 52 -16.05 6.96 1.77
CA GLU A 52 -15.05 6.23 0.97
C GLU A 52 -13.65 6.25 1.62
N VAL A 53 -13.41 7.09 2.64
CA VAL A 53 -12.11 7.13 3.31
C VAL A 53 -11.94 5.92 4.22
N ASN A 54 -10.96 5.09 3.88
CA ASN A 54 -10.58 3.93 4.67
C ASN A 54 -10.01 4.37 6.04
N GLN A 55 -10.78 4.10 7.09
CA GLN A 55 -10.44 4.50 8.46
C GLN A 55 -9.13 3.85 8.97
N LEU A 56 -8.79 2.67 8.46
CA LEU A 56 -7.52 2.02 8.80
C LEU A 56 -6.33 2.71 8.11
N GLU A 57 -6.50 3.16 6.86
CA GLU A 57 -5.46 3.94 6.17
C GLU A 57 -5.19 5.25 6.90
N LEU A 58 -6.25 5.96 7.31
CA LEU A 58 -6.13 7.20 8.08
C LEU A 58 -5.33 6.98 9.38
N LEU A 59 -5.62 5.90 10.11
CA LEU A 59 -4.90 5.52 11.32
C LEU A 59 -3.42 5.20 11.02
N PHE A 60 -3.14 4.46 9.95
CA PHE A 60 -1.76 4.14 9.57
C PHE A 60 -0.97 5.38 9.13
N TYR A 61 -1.59 6.34 8.45
CA TYR A 61 -0.96 7.62 8.16
C TYR A 61 -0.62 8.39 9.44
N ALA A 62 -1.52 8.42 10.43
CA ALA A 62 -1.24 9.05 11.72
C ALA A 62 -0.05 8.37 12.44
N ILE A 63 0.00 7.04 12.47
CA ILE A 63 1.12 6.32 13.09
C ILE A 63 2.44 6.58 12.35
N GLY A 64 2.41 6.54 11.02
CA GLY A 64 3.59 6.78 10.19
C GLY A 64 4.14 8.20 10.37
N GLU A 65 3.26 9.20 10.37
CA GLU A 65 3.64 10.60 10.56
C GLU A 65 4.20 10.85 11.96
N TYR A 66 3.65 10.18 12.98
CA TYR A 66 4.12 10.30 14.35
C TYR A 66 5.52 9.73 14.47
N HIS A 67 5.72 8.50 13.96
CA HIS A 67 7.01 7.84 13.99
C HIS A 67 8.09 8.68 13.29
N TYR A 68 7.76 9.27 12.14
CA TYR A 68 8.66 10.18 11.42
C TYR A 68 8.97 11.46 12.24
N SER A 69 7.94 12.05 12.86
CA SER A 69 8.08 13.30 13.63
C SER A 69 8.90 13.13 14.90
N VAL A 70 8.91 11.94 15.50
CA VAL A 70 9.57 11.69 16.79
C VAL A 70 10.87 10.89 16.69
N SER A 71 11.19 10.28 15.54
CA SER A 71 12.34 9.36 15.42
C SER A 71 13.71 9.99 15.72
N TYR A 72 13.82 11.31 15.61
CA TYR A 72 15.06 12.06 15.85
C TYR A 72 15.08 12.80 17.19
N LEU A 73 13.98 12.75 17.96
CA LEU A 73 13.83 13.52 19.19
C LEU A 73 14.42 12.78 20.38
N ASN A 74 15.04 13.54 21.28
CA ASN A 74 15.40 13.00 22.60
C ASN A 74 14.15 12.91 23.51
N LYS A 75 14.28 12.27 24.68
CA LYS A 75 13.14 12.03 25.59
C LYS A 75 12.43 13.31 26.05
N GLU A 76 13.15 14.40 26.26
CA GLU A 76 12.54 15.66 26.71
C GLU A 76 11.79 16.36 25.58
N GLU A 77 12.38 16.39 24.38
CA GLU A 77 11.77 16.92 23.17
C GLU A 77 10.52 16.13 22.79
N HIS A 78 10.58 14.81 22.93
CA HIS A 78 9.46 13.91 22.68
C HIS A 78 8.26 14.20 23.59
N LEU A 79 8.51 14.41 24.89
CA LEU A 79 7.45 14.80 25.84
C LEU A 79 6.88 16.18 25.54
N ARG A 80 7.70 17.14 25.08
CA ARG A 80 7.22 18.46 24.65
C ARG A 80 6.37 18.35 23.38
N PHE A 81 6.75 17.48 22.45
CA PHE A 81 6.03 17.23 21.21
C PHE A 81 4.62 16.69 21.50
N ILE A 82 4.52 15.64 22.32
CA ILE A 82 3.23 15.01 22.68
C ILE A 82 2.30 15.98 23.42
N LYS A 83 2.85 16.87 24.25
CA LYS A 83 2.05 17.83 25.03
C LYS A 83 1.63 19.07 24.24
N ASN A 84 2.11 19.25 23.02
CA ASN A 84 1.84 20.43 22.23
C ASN A 84 0.67 20.19 21.28
N GLU A 85 -0.49 20.77 21.61
CA GLU A 85 -1.70 20.69 20.78
C GLU A 85 -1.50 21.28 19.38
N HIS A 86 -0.63 22.27 19.22
CA HIS A 86 -0.38 22.84 17.90
C HIS A 86 0.29 21.83 16.96
N PHE A 87 1.19 21.00 17.48
CA PHE A 87 1.77 19.90 16.71
C PHE A 87 0.73 18.82 16.38
N ALA A 88 -0.14 18.47 17.34
CA ALA A 88 -1.22 17.51 17.09
C ALA A 88 -2.15 17.98 15.95
N ASN A 89 -2.54 19.26 15.95
CA ASN A 89 -3.39 19.83 14.90
C ASN A 89 -2.68 19.94 13.56
N SER A 90 -1.42 20.38 13.55
CA SER A 90 -0.61 20.44 12.32
C SER A 90 -0.47 19.05 11.69
N MET A 91 -0.16 18.06 12.52
CA MET A 91 -0.04 16.67 12.10
C MET A 91 -1.38 16.10 11.60
N ALA A 92 -2.50 16.43 12.25
CA ALA A 92 -3.82 16.02 11.80
C ALA A 92 -4.14 16.56 10.39
N SER A 93 -3.78 17.81 10.10
CA SER A 93 -3.91 18.38 8.75
C SER A 93 -3.06 17.65 7.72
N VAL A 94 -1.81 17.31 8.04
CA VAL A 94 -0.93 16.53 7.15
C VAL A 94 -1.48 15.14 6.89
N VAL A 95 -2.00 14.47 7.92
CA VAL A 95 -2.61 13.15 7.83
C VAL A 95 -3.87 13.19 6.96
N ALA A 96 -4.73 14.18 7.16
CA ALA A 96 -5.92 14.38 6.34
C ALA A 96 -5.57 14.61 4.87
N ASP A 97 -4.61 15.49 4.59
CA ASP A 97 -4.16 15.81 3.25
C ASP A 97 -3.56 14.60 2.53
N LYS A 98 -2.72 13.82 3.20
CA LYS A 98 -2.18 12.55 2.68
C LYS A 98 -3.27 11.56 2.35
N CYS A 99 -4.24 11.39 3.27
CA CYS A 99 -5.32 10.44 3.06
C CYS A 99 -6.21 10.85 1.88
N LEU A 100 -6.57 12.13 1.77
CA LEU A 100 -7.38 12.63 0.65
C LEU A 100 -6.61 12.52 -0.67
N SER A 101 -5.36 12.97 -0.69
CA SER A 101 -4.52 12.98 -1.90
C SER A 101 -4.23 11.58 -2.43
N LEU A 102 -3.98 10.61 -1.55
CA LEU A 102 -3.57 9.25 -1.94
C LEU A 102 -4.75 8.27 -2.09
N SER A 103 -5.88 8.52 -1.42
CA SER A 103 -7.04 7.64 -1.48
C SER A 103 -8.15 8.17 -2.40
N ILE A 104 -8.39 9.49 -2.46
CA ILE A 104 -9.48 10.10 -3.25
C ILE A 104 -8.97 10.78 -4.52
N PHE A 105 -7.97 11.65 -4.41
CA PHE A 105 -7.45 12.42 -5.54
C PHE A 105 -6.33 11.71 -6.30
N ASN A 106 -6.08 10.45 -5.99
CA ASN A 106 -5.01 9.70 -6.62
C ASN A 106 -5.26 9.59 -8.12
N HIS A 107 -4.29 10.06 -8.90
CA HIS A 107 -4.36 10.01 -10.35
C HIS A 107 -4.10 8.57 -10.80
N VAL A 108 -5.17 7.81 -10.99
CA VAL A 108 -5.12 6.49 -11.62
C VAL A 108 -5.86 6.60 -12.96
N GLU A 109 -5.13 6.41 -14.06
CA GLU A 109 -5.67 6.57 -15.42
C GLU A 109 -6.92 5.72 -15.63
N ARG A 110 -6.91 4.47 -15.14
CA ARG A 110 -8.09 3.59 -14.99
C ARG A 110 -7.73 2.32 -14.22
N LYS A 111 -8.53 1.92 -13.21
CA LYS A 111 -8.42 0.55 -12.66
C LYS A 111 -9.27 -0.40 -13.51
N LEU A 112 -8.63 -1.27 -14.29
CA LEU A 112 -9.31 -2.20 -15.20
C LEU A 112 -10.10 -3.29 -14.44
N ALA A 113 -9.58 -3.75 -13.30
CA ALA A 113 -10.23 -4.72 -12.43
C ALA A 113 -9.66 -4.64 -11.00
N ASN A 114 -10.42 -5.12 -10.01
CA ASN A 114 -9.87 -5.32 -8.66
C ASN A 114 -9.09 -6.64 -8.58
N ARG A 115 -8.18 -6.75 -7.61
CA ARG A 115 -7.35 -7.96 -7.39
C ARG A 115 -8.15 -9.24 -7.08
N PHE A 116 -9.41 -9.08 -6.68
CA PHE A 116 -10.32 -10.17 -6.35
C PHE A 116 -11.13 -10.63 -7.58
N SER A 117 -10.89 -10.03 -8.74
CA SER A 117 -11.51 -10.48 -9.97
C SER A 117 -11.11 -11.94 -10.27
N PRO A 118 -12.08 -12.82 -10.58
CA PRO A 118 -11.77 -14.23 -10.87
C PRO A 118 -10.69 -14.43 -11.95
N PRO A 119 -10.65 -13.65 -13.04
CA PRO A 119 -9.61 -13.78 -14.05
C PRO A 119 -8.21 -13.48 -13.50
N ALA A 120 -8.04 -12.35 -12.80
CA ALA A 120 -6.72 -11.94 -12.30
C ALA A 120 -6.21 -12.85 -11.18
N SER A 121 -7.10 -13.25 -10.26
CA SER A 121 -6.75 -14.17 -9.19
C SER A 121 -6.40 -15.57 -9.72
N SER A 122 -7.14 -16.09 -10.71
CA SER A 122 -6.83 -17.39 -11.33
C SER A 122 -5.49 -17.37 -12.08
N LEU A 123 -5.22 -16.32 -12.87
CA LEU A 123 -3.95 -16.18 -13.57
C LEU A 123 -2.76 -16.12 -12.59
N ASN A 124 -2.90 -15.38 -11.49
CA ASN A 124 -1.88 -15.32 -10.45
C ASN A 124 -1.64 -16.70 -9.79
N ILE A 125 -2.69 -17.48 -9.54
CA ILE A 125 -2.55 -18.85 -9.02
C ILE A 125 -1.75 -19.72 -10.00
N TYR A 126 -2.09 -19.70 -11.29
CA TYR A 126 -1.38 -20.50 -12.29
C TYR A 126 0.07 -20.07 -12.45
N ILE A 127 0.36 -18.76 -12.49
CA ILE A 127 1.73 -18.26 -12.59
C ILE A 127 2.55 -18.69 -11.36
N ASN A 128 1.99 -18.57 -10.15
CA ASN A 128 2.67 -19.01 -8.94
C ASN A 128 2.92 -20.53 -8.94
N PHE A 129 1.96 -21.32 -9.42
CA PHE A 129 2.14 -22.76 -9.58
C PHE A 129 3.29 -23.07 -10.55
N MET A 130 3.32 -22.43 -11.72
CA MET A 130 4.38 -22.61 -12.71
C MET A 130 5.75 -22.16 -12.18
N LEU A 131 5.84 -21.04 -11.48
CA LEU A 131 7.08 -20.57 -10.84
C LEU A 131 7.63 -21.59 -9.85
N ASN A 132 6.77 -22.23 -9.06
CA ASN A 132 7.19 -23.27 -8.12
C ASN A 132 7.73 -24.52 -8.83
N ILE A 133 7.12 -24.89 -9.96
CA ILE A 133 7.62 -26.00 -10.80
C ILE A 133 9.00 -25.65 -11.35
N VAL A 134 9.13 -24.51 -12.03
CA VAL A 134 10.38 -24.13 -12.71
C VAL A 134 11.53 -23.94 -11.70
N LYS A 135 11.24 -23.43 -10.50
CA LYS A 135 12.21 -23.33 -9.41
C LYS A 135 12.83 -24.69 -9.03
N GLY A 136 12.09 -25.79 -9.19
CA GLY A 136 12.60 -27.15 -8.95
C GLY A 136 13.65 -27.62 -9.96
N TYR A 137 13.77 -26.96 -11.12
CA TYR A 137 14.73 -27.30 -12.17
C TYR A 137 16.03 -26.50 -12.09
N GLN A 138 16.13 -25.51 -11.19
CA GLN A 138 17.36 -24.72 -11.01
C GLN A 138 18.49 -25.60 -10.46
N ARG A 139 19.48 -25.90 -11.30
CA ARG A 139 20.78 -26.48 -10.91
C ARG A 139 21.85 -25.42 -11.14
N ASN A 140 22.90 -25.37 -10.31
CA ASN A 140 23.90 -24.27 -10.35
C ASN A 140 24.85 -24.31 -11.57
N ASP A 141 24.37 -24.68 -12.76
CA ASP A 141 25.17 -24.78 -13.99
C ASP A 141 24.57 -23.90 -15.11
N PRO A 142 25.20 -22.75 -15.44
CA PRO A 142 24.67 -21.76 -16.38
C PRO A 142 24.37 -22.29 -17.79
N GLN A 143 25.03 -23.36 -18.23
CA GLN A 143 24.82 -23.92 -19.57
C GLN A 143 23.59 -24.83 -19.64
N SER A 144 23.17 -25.41 -18.51
CA SER A 144 22.00 -26.28 -18.44
C SER A 144 20.73 -25.58 -17.91
N THR A 145 20.85 -24.35 -17.40
CA THR A 145 19.70 -23.61 -16.83
C THR A 145 19.12 -22.49 -17.69
N LEU A 146 19.73 -22.15 -18.83
CA LEU A 146 19.28 -21.01 -19.65
C LEU A 146 17.77 -21.00 -19.91
N ILE A 147 17.21 -22.15 -20.31
CA ILE A 147 15.76 -22.31 -20.55
C ILE A 147 14.97 -22.09 -19.26
N SER A 148 15.39 -22.72 -18.15
CA SER A 148 14.71 -22.55 -16.85
C SER A 148 14.79 -21.11 -16.34
N ASP A 149 15.90 -20.41 -16.57
CA ASP A 149 16.10 -19.02 -16.16
C ASP A 149 15.24 -18.07 -16.98
N LEU A 150 15.15 -18.29 -18.30
CA LEU A 150 14.25 -17.55 -19.18
C LEU A 150 12.78 -17.80 -18.86
N LEU A 151 12.39 -19.03 -18.52
CA LEU A 151 11.03 -19.35 -18.07
C LEU A 151 10.70 -18.68 -16.73
N MET A 152 11.61 -18.73 -15.75
CA MET A 152 11.44 -18.02 -14.47
C MET A 152 11.27 -16.52 -14.67
N LYS A 153 12.11 -15.93 -15.53
CA LYS A 153 12.03 -14.51 -15.86
C LYS A 153 10.71 -14.17 -16.53
N SER A 154 10.29 -14.94 -17.53
CA SER A 154 9.04 -14.73 -18.27
C SER A 154 7.82 -14.79 -17.35
N LEU A 155 7.73 -15.82 -16.50
CA LEU A 155 6.64 -15.96 -15.54
C LEU A 155 6.63 -14.83 -14.49
N THR A 156 7.80 -14.35 -14.08
CA THR A 156 7.92 -13.21 -13.15
C THR A 156 7.44 -11.91 -13.80
N ILE A 157 7.80 -11.67 -15.07
CA ILE A 157 7.33 -10.52 -15.84
C ILE A 157 5.82 -10.61 -16.06
N ALA A 158 5.28 -11.79 -16.40
CA ALA A 158 3.85 -12.00 -16.55
C ALA A 158 3.07 -11.67 -15.27
N ARG A 159 3.59 -12.05 -14.09
CA ARG A 159 3.01 -11.66 -12.79
C ARG A 159 3.03 -10.14 -12.61
N SER A 160 4.16 -9.50 -12.90
CA SER A 160 4.33 -8.05 -12.79
C SER A 160 3.33 -7.28 -13.67
N ILE A 161 3.09 -7.75 -14.90
CA ILE A 161 2.09 -7.16 -15.82
C ILE A 161 0.70 -7.20 -15.19
N ILE A 162 0.29 -8.33 -14.59
CA ILE A 162 -1.01 -8.44 -13.92
C ILE A 162 -1.12 -7.45 -12.76
N GLU A 163 -0.08 -7.34 -11.93
CA GLU A 163 -0.05 -6.41 -10.80
C GLU A 163 -0.14 -4.94 -11.26
N GLN A 164 0.58 -4.58 -12.32
CA GLN A 164 0.54 -3.24 -12.93
C GLN A 164 -0.85 -2.91 -13.49
N LEU A 165 -1.48 -3.83 -14.23
CA LEU A 165 -2.83 -3.66 -14.77
C LEU A 165 -3.89 -3.51 -13.65
N LEU A 166 -3.76 -4.26 -12.56
CA LEU A 166 -4.64 -4.14 -11.39
C LEU A 166 -4.43 -2.82 -10.64
N ALA A 167 -3.22 -2.29 -10.65
CA ALA A 167 -2.89 -1.00 -10.05
C ALA A 167 -3.28 0.20 -10.94
N GLY A 168 -3.60 -0.04 -12.22
CA GLY A 168 -3.95 1.00 -13.20
C GLY A 168 -2.73 1.65 -13.88
N TYR A 169 -1.59 0.95 -13.87
CA TYR A 169 -0.34 1.35 -14.53
C TYR A 169 -0.25 0.70 -15.93
N GLU A 170 -1.12 1.14 -16.85
CA GLU A 170 -1.25 0.55 -18.18
C GLU A 170 0.03 0.71 -19.03
N THR A 171 0.67 1.89 -18.95
CA THR A 171 1.90 2.19 -19.71
C THR A 171 3.07 1.31 -19.25
N GLU A 172 3.20 1.08 -17.96
CA GLU A 172 4.21 0.23 -17.35
C GLU A 172 3.95 -1.24 -17.66
N ALA A 173 2.68 -1.67 -17.62
CA ALA A 173 2.28 -3.00 -18.04
C ALA A 173 2.63 -3.27 -19.51
N PHE A 174 2.36 -2.30 -20.40
CA PHE A 174 2.71 -2.40 -21.81
C PHE A 174 4.23 -2.46 -22.03
N SER A 175 5.00 -1.71 -21.24
CA SER A 175 6.46 -1.78 -21.29
C SER A 175 6.99 -3.16 -20.87
N SER A 176 6.45 -3.71 -19.78
CA SER A 176 6.82 -5.02 -19.28
C SER A 176 6.41 -6.14 -20.24
N TRP A 177 5.27 -5.99 -20.94
CA TRP A 177 4.84 -6.92 -21.98
C TRP A 177 5.84 -7.04 -23.14
N ARG A 178 6.49 -5.95 -23.55
CA ARG A 178 7.54 -5.99 -24.57
C ARG A 178 8.70 -6.88 -24.14
N THR A 179 9.15 -6.76 -22.89
CA THR A 179 10.21 -7.62 -22.34
C THR A 179 9.77 -9.08 -22.21
N LEU A 180 8.50 -9.34 -21.89
CA LEU A 180 7.95 -10.70 -21.89
C LEU A 180 8.01 -11.32 -23.29
N HIS A 181 7.56 -10.57 -24.31
CA HIS A 181 7.58 -11.00 -25.69
C HIS A 181 9.02 -11.27 -26.18
N GLU A 182 10.00 -10.45 -25.79
CA GLU A 182 11.42 -10.71 -26.08
C GLU A 182 11.92 -12.03 -25.46
N CYS A 183 11.50 -12.34 -24.23
CA CYS A 183 11.85 -13.60 -23.57
C CYS A 183 11.20 -14.80 -24.28
N GLU A 184 9.93 -14.66 -24.69
CA GLU A 184 9.22 -15.66 -25.48
C GLU A 184 9.93 -15.91 -26.83
N CYS A 185 10.27 -14.85 -27.58
CA CYS A 185 11.03 -14.99 -28.83
C CYS A 185 12.37 -15.70 -28.61
N THR A 186 13.07 -15.39 -27.51
CA THR A 186 14.34 -16.06 -27.17
C THR A 186 14.14 -17.54 -26.90
N LEU A 187 13.09 -17.91 -26.17
CA LEU A 187 12.74 -19.31 -25.90
C LEU A 187 12.41 -20.07 -27.19
N ILE A 188 11.63 -19.46 -28.09
CA ILE A 188 11.29 -20.05 -29.40
C ILE A 188 12.53 -20.30 -30.26
N LEU A 189 13.54 -19.44 -30.18
CA LEU A 189 14.79 -19.61 -30.94
C LEU A 189 15.73 -20.68 -30.35
N LEU A 190 15.51 -21.09 -29.10
CA LEU A 190 16.30 -22.10 -28.41
C LEU A 190 15.71 -23.52 -28.52
N ASP A 191 14.46 -23.63 -28.99
CA ASP A 191 13.74 -24.88 -29.29
C ASP A 191 13.99 -25.32 -30.74
#